data_AF-A0A2S9FN57-F1
#
_entry.id   AF-A0A2S9FN57-F1
#
_cell.length_a   1.000
_cell.length_b   1.000
_cell.length_c   1.000
_cell.angle_alpha   90.00
_cell.angle_beta   90.00
_cell.angle_gamma   90.00
#
_symmetry.space_group_name_H-M   'P 1'
#
loop_
_entity.id
_entity.type
_entity.pdbx_description
1 polymer ?
#
loop_
_entity_poly.entity_id
_entity_poly.type
_entity_poly.pdbx_seq_one_letter_code
_entity_poly.pdbx_strand_id
1 'polypeptide(L)'
;AAHAVTSGVVNGLLMDAVTLRERLPNVAAVFAEGLITYRLVHLICTRTALVKGAHAQAAVDAELAQDLRTWGARSIVQAERDIDALVLRHDPYAVRRTETSSRGAYVEVATESGTGVAYLTATVSATDG
;
A
#
# COMPACT_ATOMS: atom_id res chain seq x y z
N ALA A 1 -11.49 -13.78 -21.93
CA ALA A 1 -12.08 -12.43 -21.88
C ALA A 1 -11.05 -11.49 -21.27
N ALA A 2 -10.58 -10.48 -21.99
CA ALA A 2 -9.72 -9.45 -21.43
C ALA A 2 -10.62 -8.51 -20.63
N HIS A 3 -10.51 -8.53 -19.30
CA HIS A 3 -11.26 -7.59 -18.47
C HIS A 3 -10.83 -6.17 -18.85
N ALA A 4 -11.80 -5.29 -19.09
CA ALA A 4 -11.59 -3.86 -19.32
C ALA A 4 -11.10 -3.20 -18.02
N VAL A 5 -9.86 -3.49 -17.63
CA VAL A 5 -9.18 -2.91 -16.48
C VAL A 5 -8.27 -1.83 -17.02
N THR A 6 -8.42 -0.60 -16.54
CA THR A 6 -7.59 0.52 -16.97
C THR A 6 -6.14 0.30 -16.53
N SER A 7 -5.18 0.85 -17.28
CA SER A 7 -3.74 0.70 -16.97
C SER A 7 -3.40 1.09 -15.52
N GLY A 8 -4.07 2.10 -14.96
CA GLY A 8 -3.91 2.50 -13.56
C GLY A 8 -4.36 1.43 -12.55
N VAL A 9 -5.45 0.72 -12.81
CA VAL A 9 -5.90 -0.38 -11.93
C VAL A 9 -4.98 -1.59 -12.04
N VAL A 10 -4.48 -1.90 -13.24
CA VAL A 10 -3.47 -2.97 -13.43
C VAL A 10 -2.18 -2.65 -12.67
N ASN A 11 -1.73 -1.40 -12.69
CA ASN A 11 -0.55 -0.97 -11.93
C ASN A 11 -0.75 -1.17 -10.42
N GLY A 12 -1.89 -0.78 -9.86
CA GLY A 12 -2.20 -1.00 -8.44
C GLY A 12 -2.16 -2.48 -8.04
N LEU A 13 -2.81 -3.34 -8.84
CA LEU A 13 -2.81 -4.80 -8.63
C LEU A 13 -1.40 -5.39 -8.65
N LEU A 14 -0.57 -4.97 -9.61
CA LEU A 14 0.81 -5.44 -9.71
C LEU A 14 1.66 -4.96 -8.52
N MET A 15 1.51 -3.72 -8.09
CA MET A 15 2.21 -3.17 -6.93
C MET A 15 1.83 -3.91 -5.64
N ASP A 16 0.54 -4.22 -5.46
CA ASP A 16 0.08 -5.01 -4.32
C ASP A 16 0.67 -6.43 -4.36
N ALA A 17 0.66 -7.08 -5.52
CA ALA A 17 1.21 -8.44 -5.69
C ALA A 17 2.72 -8.49 -5.41
N VAL A 18 3.48 -7.49 -5.87
CA VAL A 18 4.91 -7.36 -5.58
C VAL A 18 5.13 -7.13 -4.08
N THR A 19 4.35 -6.24 -3.46
CA THR A 19 4.45 -5.95 -2.02
C THR A 19 4.18 -7.19 -1.18
N LEU A 20 3.12 -7.95 -1.49
CA LEU A 20 2.82 -9.22 -0.84
C LEU A 20 3.96 -10.22 -0.98
N ARG A 21 4.54 -10.35 -2.18
CA ARG A 21 5.61 -11.32 -2.41
C ARG A 21 6.91 -10.96 -1.69
N GLU A 22 7.29 -9.68 -1.71
CA GLU A 22 8.63 -9.26 -1.32
C GLU A 22 8.72 -8.71 0.09
N ARG A 23 7.61 -8.19 0.62
CA ARG A 23 7.59 -7.48 1.91
C ARG A 23 6.62 -8.06 2.91
N LEU A 24 5.51 -8.66 2.44
CA LEU A 24 4.44 -9.17 3.29
C LEU A 24 4.07 -10.65 3.00
N PRO A 25 5.04 -11.58 2.98
CA PRO A 25 4.79 -12.97 2.60
C PRO A 25 3.83 -13.71 3.55
N ASN A 26 3.79 -13.37 4.84
CA ASN A 26 2.87 -13.99 5.79
C ASN A 26 1.43 -13.51 5.57
N VAL A 27 1.23 -12.23 5.27
CA VAL A 27 -0.09 -11.70 4.86
C VAL A 27 -0.53 -12.31 3.53
N ALA A 28 0.40 -12.55 2.60
CA ALA A 28 0.11 -13.22 1.34
C ALA A 28 -0.46 -14.63 1.58
N ALA A 29 0.07 -15.37 2.56
CA ALA A 29 -0.45 -16.68 2.94
C ALA A 29 -1.88 -16.58 3.49
N VAL A 30 -2.17 -15.62 4.36
CA VAL A 30 -3.53 -15.36 4.88
C VAL A 30 -4.52 -15.03 3.76
N PHE A 31 -4.08 -14.25 2.77
CA PHE A 31 -4.90 -13.93 1.60
C PHE A 31 -5.16 -15.18 0.73
N ALA A 32 -4.15 -16.02 0.53
CA ALA A 32 -4.28 -17.26 -0.22
C ALA A 32 -5.23 -18.27 0.46
N GLU A 33 -5.34 -18.23 1.79
CA GLU A 33 -6.33 -18.99 2.58
C GLU A 33 -7.77 -18.44 2.42
N GLY A 34 -7.95 -17.28 1.77
CA GLY A 34 -9.27 -16.66 1.56
C GLY A 34 -9.84 -15.97 2.80
N LEU A 35 -9.04 -15.77 3.85
CA LEU A 35 -9.49 -15.21 5.12
C LEU A 35 -9.71 -13.69 5.06
N ILE A 36 -9.11 -13.01 4.09
CA ILE A 36 -9.18 -11.56 3.93
C ILE A 36 -9.55 -11.17 2.51
N THR A 37 -10.24 -10.04 2.37
CA THR A 37 -10.63 -9.53 1.05
C THR A 37 -9.48 -8.80 0.38
N TYR A 38 -9.48 -8.73 -0.95
CA TYR A 38 -8.50 -7.92 -1.70
C TYR A 38 -8.54 -6.43 -1.29
N ARG A 39 -9.71 -5.89 -0.92
CA ARG A 39 -9.81 -4.52 -0.42
C ARG A 39 -8.98 -4.30 0.85
N LEU A 40 -8.98 -5.28 1.76
CA LEU A 40 -8.15 -5.23 2.97
C LEU A 40 -6.67 -5.41 2.64
N VAL A 41 -6.33 -6.28 1.69
CA VAL A 41 -4.95 -6.43 1.18
C VAL A 41 -4.42 -5.10 0.64
N HIS A 42 -5.17 -4.44 -0.24
CA HIS A 42 -4.79 -3.16 -0.82
C HIS A 42 -4.56 -2.09 0.27
N LEU A 43 -5.42 -2.09 1.29
CA LEU A 43 -5.27 -1.19 2.44
C LEU A 43 -3.97 -1.46 3.20
N ILE A 44 -3.67 -2.73 3.49
CA ILE A 44 -2.45 -3.15 4.18
C ILE A 44 -1.21 -2.73 3.37
N CYS A 45 -1.17 -3.02 2.07
CA CYS A 45 -0.06 -2.64 1.19
C CYS A 45 0.15 -1.12 1.21
N THR A 46 -0.93 -0.34 1.14
CA THR A 46 -0.87 1.13 1.17
C THR A 46 -0.32 1.64 2.50
N ARG A 47 -0.86 1.18 3.63
CA ARG A 47 -0.46 1.67 4.97
C ARG A 47 0.95 1.20 5.37
N THR A 48 1.41 0.06 4.87
CA THR A 48 2.76 -0.46 5.14
C THR A 48 3.81 0.01 4.13
N ALA A 49 3.42 0.76 3.09
CA ALA A 49 4.30 1.18 2.00
C ALA A 49 5.57 1.86 2.51
N LEU A 50 5.46 2.65 3.58
CA LEU A 50 6.56 3.39 4.18
C LEU A 50 7.17 2.69 5.41
N VAL A 51 7.05 1.39 5.61
CA VAL A 51 7.89 0.70 6.62
C VAL A 51 9.30 0.47 6.06
N LYS A 52 10.35 0.87 6.78
CA LYS A 52 11.75 0.71 6.36
C LYS A 52 12.52 -0.21 7.31
N GLY A 53 13.50 -0.91 6.74
CA GLY A 53 14.34 -1.87 7.46
C GLY A 53 13.75 -3.27 7.44
N ALA A 54 14.57 -4.26 7.10
CA ALA A 54 14.13 -5.64 6.92
C ALA A 54 13.50 -6.22 8.21
N HIS A 55 14.03 -5.86 9.38
CA HIS A 55 13.50 -6.34 10.65
C HIS A 55 12.11 -5.78 10.96
N ALA A 56 11.90 -4.47 10.81
CA ALA A 56 10.60 -3.85 11.04
C ALA A 56 9.56 -4.36 10.03
N GLN A 57 9.94 -4.55 8.77
CA GLN A 57 9.06 -5.13 7.75
C GLN A 57 8.65 -6.56 8.11
N ALA A 58 9.59 -7.41 8.50
CA ALA A 58 9.30 -8.79 8.89
C ALA A 58 8.44 -8.87 10.17
N ALA A 59 8.69 -8.00 11.14
CA ALA A 59 7.90 -7.94 12.37
C ALA A 59 6.46 -7.49 12.11
N VAL A 60 6.29 -6.44 11.27
CA VAL A 60 4.97 -5.97 10.82
C VAL A 60 4.21 -7.08 10.10
N ASP A 61 4.84 -7.74 9.11
CA ASP A 61 4.21 -8.82 8.35
C ASP A 61 3.77 -9.99 9.24
N ALA A 62 4.63 -10.43 10.16
CA ALA A 62 4.34 -11.53 11.05
C ALA A 62 3.18 -11.22 12.01
N GLU A 63 3.20 -10.08 12.69
CA GLU A 63 2.15 -9.70 13.64
C GLU A 63 0.81 -9.50 12.92
N LEU A 64 0.83 -8.81 11.78
CA LEU A 64 -0.37 -8.54 11.01
C LEU A 64 -1.00 -9.84 10.49
N ALA A 65 -0.20 -10.81 10.06
CA ALA A 65 -0.69 -12.12 9.65
C ALA A 65 -1.28 -12.97 10.79
N GLN A 66 -0.82 -12.80 12.03
CA GLN A 66 -1.44 -13.43 13.19
C GLN A 66 -2.78 -12.77 13.53
N ASP A 67 -2.79 -11.44 13.58
CA ASP A 67 -3.98 -10.65 13.87
C ASP A 67 -5.10 -10.93 12.86
N LEU A 68 -4.80 -10.93 11.56
CA LEU A 68 -5.77 -11.15 10.49
C LEU A 68 -6.49 -12.51 10.58
N ARG A 69 -5.85 -13.56 11.14
CA ARG A 69 -6.49 -14.87 11.31
C ARG A 69 -7.58 -14.89 12.38
N THR A 70 -7.53 -13.92 13.29
CA THR A 70 -8.49 -13.79 14.40
C THR A 70 -9.37 -12.54 14.28
N TRP A 71 -9.09 -11.68 13.30
CA TRP A 71 -9.91 -10.51 13.01
C TRP A 71 -11.30 -10.93 12.55
N GLY A 72 -12.27 -10.73 13.43
CA GLY A 72 -13.69 -10.73 13.06
C GLY A 72 -14.06 -9.54 12.20
N ALA A 73 -15.36 -9.28 12.07
CA ALA A 73 -15.86 -8.14 11.32
C ALA A 73 -15.33 -6.82 11.90
N ARG A 74 -14.52 -6.10 11.12
CA ARG A 74 -14.04 -4.75 11.42
C ARG A 74 -14.54 -3.78 10.34
N SER A 75 -14.88 -2.57 10.74
CA SER A 75 -15.05 -1.49 9.76
C SER A 75 -13.69 -1.15 9.14
N ILE A 76 -13.72 -0.58 7.94
CA ILE A 76 -12.49 -0.14 7.25
C ILE A 76 -11.70 0.84 8.11
N VAL A 77 -12.37 1.81 8.72
CA VAL A 77 -11.75 2.81 9.61
C VAL A 77 -11.08 2.16 10.82
N GLN A 78 -11.67 1.09 11.36
CA GLN A 78 -11.03 0.38 12.47
C GLN A 78 -9.82 -0.39 11.99
N ALA A 79 -9.90 -1.08 10.85
CA ALA A 79 -8.76 -1.77 10.25
C ALA A 79 -7.61 -0.81 9.97
N GLU A 80 -7.89 0.38 9.43
CA GLU A 80 -6.87 1.43 9.24
C GLU A 80 -6.15 1.79 10.52
N ARG A 81 -6.90 2.10 11.58
CA ARG A 81 -6.34 2.47 12.88
C ARG A 81 -5.49 1.35 13.48
N ASP A 82 -5.95 0.11 13.36
CA ASP A 82 -5.23 -1.05 13.89
C ASP A 82 -3.90 -1.25 13.14
N ILE A 83 -3.92 -1.14 11.80
CA ILE A 83 -2.72 -1.25 10.96
C ILE A 83 -1.75 -0.09 11.25
N ASP A 84 -2.24 1.14 11.33
CA ASP A 84 -1.41 2.32 11.64
C ASP A 84 -0.76 2.19 13.02
N ALA A 85 -1.51 1.73 14.03
CA ALA A 85 -1.00 1.52 15.37
C ALA A 85 0.09 0.43 15.39
N LEU A 86 -0.09 -0.64 14.61
CA LEU A 86 0.90 -1.70 14.46
C LEU A 86 2.17 -1.18 13.77
N VAL A 87 2.03 -0.43 12.68
CA VAL A 87 3.16 0.20 12.00
C VAL A 87 3.90 1.16 12.94
N LEU A 88 3.18 1.99 13.70
CA LEU A 88 3.79 2.93 14.64
C LEU A 88 4.62 2.22 15.72
N ARG A 89 4.19 1.05 16.21
CA ARG A 89 4.95 0.25 17.19
C ARG A 89 6.27 -0.25 16.62
N HIS A 90 6.29 -0.69 15.36
CA HIS A 90 7.46 -1.31 14.72
C HIS A 90 8.38 -0.33 13.99
N ASP A 91 7.83 0.77 13.47
CA ASP A 91 8.54 1.82 12.75
C ASP A 91 7.89 3.19 13.00
N PRO A 92 8.23 3.86 14.11
CA PRO A 92 7.69 5.18 14.44
C PRO A 92 7.98 6.25 13.38
N TYR A 93 9.01 6.05 12.55
CA TYR A 93 9.39 6.97 11.50
C TYR A 93 8.59 6.76 10.21
N ALA A 94 7.87 5.65 10.07
CA ALA A 94 6.99 5.41 8.91
C ALA A 94 5.91 6.48 8.81
N VAL A 95 5.27 6.81 9.95
CA VAL A 95 4.22 7.83 10.02
C VAL A 95 4.73 9.22 9.62
N ARG A 96 5.90 9.61 10.11
CA ARG A 96 6.54 10.89 9.73
C ARG A 96 6.85 10.94 8.24
N ARG A 97 7.20 9.80 7.65
CA ARG A 97 7.45 9.70 6.21
C ARG A 97 6.15 9.79 5.43
N THR A 98 5.04 9.25 5.93
CA THR A 98 3.71 9.47 5.34
C THR A 98 3.39 10.96 5.29
N GLU A 99 3.52 11.66 6.42
CA GLU A 99 3.28 13.11 6.48
C GLU A 99 4.20 13.92 5.55
N THR A 100 5.47 13.51 5.45
CA THR A 100 6.44 14.14 4.55
C THR A 100 6.10 13.87 3.08
N SER A 101 5.72 12.65 2.73
CA SER A 101 5.28 12.28 1.37
C SER A 101 3.97 12.98 0.97
N SER A 102 3.00 13.11 1.88
CA SER A 102 1.77 13.87 1.63
C SER A 102 2.02 15.37 1.43
N ARG A 103 3.11 15.91 2.01
CA ARG A 103 3.59 17.28 1.76
C ARG A 103 4.43 17.39 0.48
N GLY A 104 4.95 16.27 -0.02
CA GLY A 104 5.79 16.14 -1.20
C GLY A 104 5.01 15.85 -2.49
N ALA A 105 3.89 16.54 -2.71
CA ALA A 105 3.26 16.55 -4.03
C ALA A 105 4.29 17.02 -5.05
N TYR A 106 4.53 16.22 -6.09
CA TYR A 106 5.51 16.53 -7.11
C TYR A 106 4.93 16.30 -8.51
N VAL A 107 5.44 17.09 -9.45
CA VAL A 107 5.12 17.03 -10.87
C VAL A 107 6.42 16.85 -11.62
N GLU A 108 6.47 15.84 -12.45
CA GLU A 108 7.54 15.61 -13.40
C GLU A 108 6.99 15.74 -14.82
N VAL A 109 7.66 16.56 -15.62
CA VAL A 109 7.34 16.77 -17.03
C VAL A 109 8.52 16.24 -17.84
N ALA A 110 8.28 15.15 -18.57
CA ALA A 110 9.24 14.58 -19.50
C ALA A 110 8.88 15.02 -20.91
N THR A 111 9.81 15.66 -21.61
CA THR A 111 9.63 16.06 -23.01
C THR A 111 10.34 15.08 -23.93
N GLU A 112 9.66 14.61 -24.96
CA GLU A 112 10.30 13.84 -26.02
C GLU A 112 10.75 14.81 -27.12
N SER A 113 12.05 14.82 -27.40
CA SER A 113 12.63 15.76 -28.36
C SER A 113 12.20 15.40 -29.79
N GLY A 114 11.45 16.27 -30.45
CA GLY A 114 11.15 16.18 -31.88
C GLY A 114 9.68 15.93 -32.25
N THR A 115 8.80 15.59 -31.29
CA THR A 115 7.36 15.39 -31.53
C THR A 115 6.49 16.55 -31.08
N GLY A 116 7.02 17.43 -30.22
CA GLY A 116 6.25 18.51 -29.58
C GLY A 116 5.33 18.02 -28.46
N VAL A 117 5.47 16.76 -28.03
CA VAL A 117 4.65 16.13 -26.98
C VAL A 117 5.44 16.07 -25.67
N ALA A 118 4.75 16.36 -24.57
CA ALA A 118 5.26 16.19 -23.22
C ALA A 118 4.38 15.21 -22.44
N TYR A 119 5.01 14.39 -21.61
CA TYR A 119 4.37 13.46 -20.70
C TYR A 119 4.43 14.04 -19.29
N LEU A 120 3.30 14.02 -18.59
CA LEU A 120 3.17 14.51 -17.24
C LEU A 120 2.90 13.35 -16.29
N THR A 121 3.75 13.23 -15.27
CA THR A 121 3.53 12.34 -14.13
C THR A 121 3.42 13.19 -12.88
N ALA A 122 2.34 13.05 -12.12
CA ALA A 122 2.13 13.82 -10.91
C ALA A 122 1.60 12.96 -9.78
N THR A 123 2.08 13.23 -8.57
CA THR A 123 1.46 12.76 -7.34
C THR A 123 0.73 13.93 -6.71
N VAL A 124 -0.59 13.82 -6.60
CA VAL A 124 -1.43 14.84 -5.98
C VAL A 124 -2.21 14.23 -4.83
N SER A 125 -2.38 14.98 -3.75
CA SER A 125 -3.29 14.61 -2.68
C SER A 125 -4.72 14.85 -3.17
N ALA A 126 -5.55 13.81 -3.18
CA ALA A 126 -6.99 13.97 -3.35
C ALA A 126 -7.58 14.42 -2.01
N THR A 127 -8.33 15.52 -2.01
CA THR A 127 -9.08 15.95 -0.83
C THR A 127 -10.47 15.35 -0.93
N ASP A 128 -10.89 14.60 0.08
CA ASP A 128 -12.25 14.11 0.19
C ASP A 128 -13.17 15.33 0.38
N GLY A 129 -14.14 15.51 -0.53
CA GLY A 129 -15.21 16.50 -0.42
C GLY A 129 -16.42 15.96 0.32
#